data_AF-A0A502FRL3-F1
#
_entry.id   AF-A0A502FRL3-F1
#
_cell.length_a   1.000
_cell.length_b   1.000
_cell.length_c   1.000
_cell.angle_alpha   90.00
_cell.angle_beta   90.00
_cell.angle_gamma   90.00
#
_symmetry.space_group_name_H-M   'P 1'
#
loop_
_entity.id
_entity.type
_entity.pdbx_description
1 polymer ?
#
loop_
_entity_poly.entity_id
_entity_poly.type
_entity_poly.pdbx_seq_one_letter_code
_entity_poly.pdbx_strand_id
1 'polypeptide(L)'
;MADELADCGRWGMTERSDTQSGEDLARMVAASLQGALEAMLRRNTESGRLPLIRTLRSQMERVLAEAPVTGDPVKAIALRTRMAALFDAEFSRMEAIELDGKEV
;
A
#
# COMPACT_ATOMS: atom_id res chain seq x y z
N MET A 1 58.54 -3.51 -17.09
CA MET A 1 57.74 -2.30 -16.84
C MET A 1 56.30 -2.74 -17.09
N ALA A 2 55.60 -3.23 -16.06
CA ALA A 2 54.84 -2.40 -15.10
C ALA A 2 53.70 -1.68 -15.84
N ASP A 3 52.46 -1.59 -15.40
CA ASP A 3 51.65 -2.14 -14.29
C ASP A 3 50.27 -1.48 -14.53
N GLU A 4 49.19 -2.19 -14.26
CA GLU A 4 47.95 -1.65 -13.69
C GLU A 4 47.00 -0.69 -14.46
N LEU A 5 45.72 -0.87 -14.11
CA LEU A 5 44.53 -0.02 -14.23
C LEU A 5 43.67 -0.16 -15.50
N ALA A 6 42.35 -0.37 -15.44
CA ALA A 6 41.44 -0.87 -14.42
C ALA A 6 40.09 -1.01 -15.14
N ASP A 7 39.39 -2.08 -14.78
CA ASP A 7 37.95 -2.29 -14.85
C ASP A 7 37.14 -0.97 -14.81
N CYS A 8 36.55 -0.58 -15.94
CA CYS A 8 35.54 0.48 -16.00
C CYS A 8 34.52 0.14 -17.09
N GLY A 9 33.39 -0.43 -16.65
CA GLY A 9 32.26 -0.70 -17.53
C GLY A 9 31.17 -1.62 -16.96
N ARG A 10 31.36 -2.20 -15.77
CA ARG A 10 30.36 -3.05 -15.11
C ARG A 10 29.56 -2.27 -14.06
N TRP A 11 28.81 -1.26 -14.51
CA TRP A 11 27.79 -0.60 -13.69
C TRP A 11 26.51 -0.46 -14.52
N GLY A 12 25.71 -1.52 -14.49
CA GLY A 12 24.38 -1.51 -15.09
C GLY A 12 23.72 -2.84 -14.78
N MET A 13 22.55 -2.80 -14.16
CA MET A 13 21.69 -3.94 -13.77
C MET A 13 21.75 -4.40 -12.31
N THR A 14 21.48 -3.50 -11.36
CA THR A 14 20.96 -3.88 -10.02
C THR A 14 19.79 -3.00 -9.58
N GLU A 15 19.02 -2.41 -10.50
CA GLU A 15 17.86 -1.56 -10.15
C GLU A 15 16.48 -2.15 -10.48
N ARG A 16 16.40 -3.36 -11.08
CA ARG A 16 15.09 -3.96 -11.45
C ARG A 16 14.46 -4.86 -10.40
N SER A 17 15.23 -5.43 -9.47
CA SER A 17 14.70 -6.45 -8.54
C SER A 17 13.93 -5.84 -7.36
N ASP A 18 14.35 -4.69 -6.85
CA ASP A 18 13.71 -4.07 -5.67
C ASP A 18 12.34 -3.43 -6.00
N THR A 19 12.17 -2.92 -7.23
CA THR A 19 10.90 -2.34 -7.70
C THR A 19 9.86 -3.41 -8.00
N GLN A 20 10.26 -4.54 -8.60
CA GLN A 20 9.34 -5.63 -8.92
C GLN A 20 8.79 -6.30 -7.65
N SER A 21 9.64 -6.48 -6.63
CA SER A 21 9.19 -6.97 -5.32
C SER A 21 8.23 -5.99 -4.61
N GLY A 22 8.45 -4.68 -4.78
CA GLY A 22 7.57 -3.65 -4.22
C GLY A 22 6.17 -3.62 -4.87
N GLU A 23 6.10 -3.77 -6.19
CA GLU A 23 4.83 -3.84 -6.93
C GLU A 23 4.04 -5.12 -6.62
N ASP A 24 4.72 -6.26 -6.49
CA ASP A 24 4.07 -7.52 -6.11
C ASP A 24 3.51 -7.45 -4.69
N LEU A 25 4.25 -6.84 -3.76
CA LEU A 25 3.77 -6.58 -2.40
C LEU A 25 2.55 -5.66 -2.41
N ALA A 26 2.61 -4.56 -3.17
CA ALA A 26 1.50 -3.62 -3.29
C ALA A 26 0.23 -4.31 -3.82
N ARG A 27 0.36 -5.14 -4.85
CA ARG A 27 -0.75 -5.90 -5.44
C ARG A 27 -1.33 -6.91 -4.43
N MET A 28 -0.47 -7.61 -3.69
CA MET A 28 -0.89 -8.57 -2.67
C MET A 28 -1.62 -7.89 -1.50
N VAL A 29 -1.12 -6.74 -1.04
CA VAL A 29 -1.75 -5.93 0.01
C VAL A 29 -3.11 -5.42 -0.46
N ALA A 30 -3.20 -4.86 -1.67
CA ALA A 30 -4.47 -4.40 -2.24
C ALA A 30 -5.50 -5.53 -2.35
N ALA A 31 -5.12 -6.69 -2.88
CA ALA A 31 -6.01 -7.84 -3.01
C ALA A 31 -6.49 -8.38 -1.65
N SER A 32 -5.59 -8.40 -0.66
CA SER A 32 -5.92 -8.84 0.71
C SER A 32 -6.89 -7.87 1.38
N LEU A 33 -6.68 -6.57 1.17
CA LEU A 33 -7.56 -5.53 1.71
C LEU A 33 -8.95 -5.59 1.09
N GLN A 34 -9.01 -5.65 -0.24
CA GLN A 34 -10.26 -5.79 -0.96
C GLN A 34 -11.05 -6.99 -0.44
N GLY A 35 -10.43 -8.18 -0.35
CA GLY A 35 -11.12 -9.38 0.13
C GLY A 35 -11.62 -9.26 1.58
N ALA A 36 -10.81 -8.69 2.48
CA ALA A 36 -11.19 -8.49 3.87
C ALA A 36 -12.36 -7.49 4.01
N LEU A 37 -12.30 -6.39 3.27
CA LEU A 37 -13.30 -5.32 3.29
C LEU A 37 -14.62 -5.79 2.67
N GLU A 38 -14.59 -6.46 1.51
CA GLU A 38 -15.77 -7.07 0.91
C GLU A 38 -16.44 -8.10 1.84
N ALA A 39 -15.65 -8.87 2.59
CA ALA A 39 -16.18 -9.82 3.56
C ALA A 39 -16.89 -9.12 4.73
N MET A 40 -16.36 -7.97 5.19
CA MET A 40 -16.99 -7.15 6.23
C MET A 40 -18.26 -6.45 5.72
N LEU A 41 -18.22 -5.90 4.50
CA LEU A 41 -19.35 -5.19 3.89
C LEU A 41 -20.54 -6.11 3.58
N ARG A 42 -20.27 -7.37 3.19
CA ARG A 42 -21.31 -8.39 2.99
C ARG A 42 -22.14 -8.68 4.24
N ARG A 43 -21.59 -8.44 5.43
CA ARG A 43 -22.28 -8.65 6.72
C ARG A 43 -23.05 -7.41 7.19
N ASN A 44 -22.94 -6.30 6.47
CA ASN A 44 -23.54 -5.03 6.86
C ASN A 44 -24.69 -4.64 5.92
N THR A 45 -25.63 -3.86 6.43
CA THR A 45 -26.70 -3.28 5.62
C THR A 45 -26.14 -2.21 4.69
N GLU A 46 -26.78 -2.01 3.55
CA GLU A 46 -26.34 -1.06 2.51
C GLU A 46 -26.21 0.40 3.04
N SER A 47 -27.07 0.77 3.99
CA SER A 47 -26.98 2.04 4.72
C SER A 47 -25.76 2.11 5.67
N GLY A 48 -25.27 0.97 6.17
CA GLY A 48 -24.16 0.86 7.11
C GLY A 48 -22.77 0.69 6.48
N ARG A 49 -22.70 0.40 5.17
CA ARG A 49 -21.44 0.16 4.45
C ARG A 49 -20.53 1.38 4.37
N LEU A 50 -21.05 2.52 3.90
CA LEU A 50 -20.25 3.75 3.78
C LEU A 50 -19.70 4.25 5.15
N PRO A 51 -20.50 4.29 6.24
CA PRO A 51 -19.97 4.58 7.58
C PRO A 51 -18.89 3.59 8.04
N LEU A 52 -19.03 2.30 7.72
CA LEU A 52 -18.04 1.28 8.04
C LEU A 52 -16.72 1.54 7.28
N ILE A 53 -16.77 1.82 5.98
CA ILE A 53 -15.60 2.12 5.15
C ILE A 53 -14.81 3.30 5.74
N ARG A 54 -15.51 4.40 6.08
CA ARG A 54 -14.90 5.59 6.70
C ARG A 54 -14.26 5.29 8.05
N THR A 55 -14.93 4.47 8.85
CA THR A 55 -14.40 4.03 10.16
C THR A 55 -13.11 3.23 9.97
N LEU A 56 -13.09 2.27 9.05
CA LEU A 56 -11.92 1.46 8.75
C LEU A 56 -10.77 2.28 8.18
N ARG A 57 -11.05 3.28 7.32
CA ARG A 57 -10.03 4.25 6.87
C ARG A 57 -9.37 4.95 8.06
N SER A 58 -10.17 5.54 8.94
CA SER A 58 -9.65 6.26 10.11
C SER A 58 -8.84 5.37 11.06
N GLN A 59 -9.24 4.11 11.21
CA GLN A 59 -8.51 3.14 12.02
C GLN A 59 -7.16 2.79 11.38
N MET A 60 -7.08 2.66 10.05
CA MET A 60 -5.81 2.37 9.39
C MET A 60 -4.86 3.55 9.41
N GLU A 61 -5.35 4.77 9.21
CA GLU A 61 -4.53 5.99 9.37
C GLU A 61 -3.91 6.03 10.77
N ARG A 62 -4.70 5.73 11.80
CA ARG A 62 -4.24 5.65 13.18
C ARG A 62 -3.18 4.55 13.37
N VAL A 63 -3.43 3.34 12.87
CA VAL A 63 -2.49 2.22 12.95
C VAL A 63 -1.15 2.57 12.29
N LEU A 64 -1.18 3.18 11.10
CA LEU A 64 0.04 3.58 10.40
C LEU A 64 0.79 4.67 11.16
N ALA A 65 0.09 5.63 11.75
CA ALA A 65 0.69 6.71 12.55
C ALA A 65 1.32 6.19 13.86
N GLU A 66 0.65 5.25 14.53
CA GLU A 66 1.09 4.70 15.82
C GLU A 66 2.08 3.53 15.69
N ALA A 67 2.21 2.93 14.50
CA ALA A 67 3.11 1.81 14.27
C ALA A 67 4.56 2.19 14.63
N PRO A 68 5.27 1.39 15.45
CA PRO A 68 6.64 1.70 15.83
C PRO A 68 7.56 1.66 14.61
N VAL A 69 8.45 2.66 14.51
CA VAL A 69 9.53 2.65 13.53
C VAL A 69 10.64 1.74 14.04
N THR A 70 10.84 0.60 13.38
CA THR A 70 11.91 -0.36 13.71
C THR A 70 12.93 -0.41 12.58
N GLY A 71 14.21 -0.59 12.94
CA GLY A 71 15.31 -0.65 11.98
C GLY A 71 15.69 0.71 11.37
N ASP A 72 15.96 0.73 10.06
CA ASP A 72 16.34 1.94 9.32
C ASP A 72 15.14 2.91 9.21
N PRO A 73 15.24 4.12 9.80
CA PRO A 73 14.12 5.06 9.84
C PRO A 73 13.70 5.55 8.46
N VAL A 74 14.63 5.70 7.51
CA VAL A 74 14.31 6.16 6.15
C VAL A 74 13.51 5.10 5.40
N LYS A 75 13.93 3.84 5.50
CA LYS A 75 13.21 2.72 4.87
C LYS A 75 11.84 2.50 5.51
N ALA A 76 11.75 2.61 6.84
CA ALA A 76 10.49 2.46 7.56
C ALA A 76 9.49 3.57 7.23
N ILE A 77 9.95 4.83 7.12
CA ILE A 77 9.11 5.96 6.68
C ILE A 77 8.66 5.74 5.23
N ALA A 78 9.57 5.38 4.32
CA ALA A 78 9.25 5.13 2.93
C ALA A 78 8.24 3.98 2.76
N LEU A 79 8.34 2.93 3.58
CA LEU A 79 7.36 1.84 3.62
C LEU A 79 6.01 2.33 4.14
N ARG A 80 5.98 3.08 5.25
CA ARG A 80 4.74 3.64 5.81
C ARG A 80 4.02 4.52 4.79
N THR A 81 4.74 5.41 4.11
CA THR A 81 4.17 6.28 3.07
C THR A 81 3.60 5.48 1.90
N ARG A 82 4.33 4.45 1.44
CA ARG A 82 3.83 3.55 0.38
C ARG A 82 2.56 2.82 0.81
N MET A 83 2.54 2.26 2.02
CA MET A 83 1.36 1.60 2.56
C MET A 83 0.19 2.57 2.66
N ALA A 84 0.38 3.77 3.23
CA ALA A 84 -0.65 4.79 3.33
C ALA A 84 -1.28 5.12 1.98
N ALA A 85 -0.47 5.29 0.94
CA ALA A 85 -0.96 5.55 -0.42
C ALA A 85 -1.79 4.38 -0.98
N LEU A 86 -1.40 3.13 -0.72
CA LEU A 86 -2.16 1.95 -1.16
C LEU A 86 -3.51 1.84 -0.45
N PHE A 87 -3.53 2.05 0.87
CA PHE A 87 -4.78 2.06 1.63
C PHE A 87 -5.71 3.18 1.18
N ASP A 88 -5.19 4.39 1.00
CA ASP A 88 -5.99 5.53 0.57
C ASP A 88 -6.62 5.31 -0.80
N ALA A 89 -5.86 4.77 -1.76
CA ALA A 89 -6.37 4.41 -3.07
C ALA A 89 -7.51 3.38 -3.00
N GLU A 90 -7.37 2.32 -2.19
CA GLU A 90 -8.38 1.27 -2.07
C GLU A 90 -9.63 1.77 -1.35
N PHE A 91 -9.49 2.53 -0.26
CA PHE A 91 -10.62 3.13 0.43
C PHE A 91 -11.37 4.13 -0.47
N SER A 92 -10.64 4.96 -1.23
CA SER A 92 -11.24 5.91 -2.17
C SER A 92 -12.02 5.21 -3.27
N ARG A 93 -11.50 4.10 -3.80
CA ARG A 93 -12.20 3.27 -4.79
C ARG A 93 -13.50 2.69 -4.24
N MET A 94 -13.47 2.12 -3.04
CA MET A 94 -14.67 1.54 -2.43
C MET A 94 -15.71 2.60 -2.06
N GLU A 95 -15.28 3.77 -1.57
CA GLU A 95 -16.19 4.88 -1.33
C GLU A 95 -16.87 5.33 -2.62
N ALA A 96 -16.13 5.41 -3.73
CA ALA A 96 -16.72 5.73 -5.03
C ALA A 96 -17.76 4.70 -5.44
N ILE A 97 -17.47 3.39 -5.33
CA ILE A 97 -18.43 2.32 -5.65
C ILE A 97 -19.71 2.42 -4.81
N GLU A 98 -19.59 2.69 -3.51
CA GLU A 98 -20.74 2.81 -2.60
C GLU A 98 -21.52 4.13 -2.77
N LEU A 99 -20.90 5.16 -3.34
CA LEU A 99 -21.56 6.43 -3.69
C LEU A 99 -22.25 6.34 -5.05
N ASP A 100 -21.62 5.71 -6.05
CA ASP A 100 -22.20 5.46 -7.37
C ASP A 100 -23.37 4.48 -7.29
N GLY A 101 -23.29 3.48 -6.39
CA GLY A 101 -24.41 2.59 -6.07
C GLY A 101 -25.60 3.27 -5.38
N LYS A 102 -25.49 4.58 -5.06
CA LYS A 102 -26.54 5.41 -4.44
C LYS A 102 -27.05 6.52 -5.35
N GLU A 103 -26.85 6.43 -6.67
CA GLU A 103 -27.57 7.30 -7.62
C GLU A 103 -29.10 7.02 -7.57
N VAL A 104 -29.78 7.82 -6.72
CA VAL A 104 -31.23 8.13 -6.58
C VAL A 104 -32.18 6.97 -6.30
#